data_AF-R7T1Y3-F1
#
_entry.id   AF-R7T1Y3-F1
#
_cell.length_a   1.000
_cell.length_b   1.000
_cell.length_c   1.000
_cell.angle_alpha   90.00
_cell.angle_beta   90.00
_cell.angle_gamma   90.00
#
_symmetry.space_group_name_H-M   'P 1'
#
loop_
_entity.id
_entity.type
_entity.pdbx_description
1 polymer ?
#
loop_
_entity_poly.entity_id
_entity_poly.type
_entity_poly.pdbx_seq_one_letter_code
_entity_poly.pdbx_strand_id
1 'polypeptide(L)' 'MAKLKTFSCMAITALDIDAIRIDKSTQVTVDALAEWASSTRACAAALNKTNFYIPGEVTGGDTFGSLY' A
#
# COMPACT_ATOMS: atom_id res chain seq x y z
N MET A 1 10.43 -9.16 1.78
CA MET A 1 9.44 -8.32 1.08
C MET A 1 8.98 -8.81 -0.30
N ALA A 2 9.79 -9.53 -1.09
CA ALA A 2 9.45 -9.90 -2.47
C ALA A 2 8.03 -10.46 -2.67
N LYS A 3 7.60 -11.44 -1.85
CA LYS A 3 6.27 -12.05 -1.96
C LYS A 3 5.10 -11.05 -1.82
N LEU A 4 5.19 -10.13 -0.86
CA LEU A 4 4.12 -9.15 -0.61
C LEU A 4 4.01 -8.12 -1.75
N LYS A 5 5.13 -7.77 -2.38
CA LYS A 5 5.17 -6.90 -3.57
C LYS A 5 4.57 -7.60 -4.79
N THR A 6 4.91 -8.87 -5.00
CA THR A 6 4.31 -9.69 -6.07
C THR A 6 2.80 -9.82 -5.85
N PHE A 7 2.38 -10.10 -4.62
CA PHE A 7 0.97 -10.26 -4.28
C PHE A 7 0.14 -9.00 -4.56
N SER A 8 0.61 -7.81 -4.16
CA SER A 8 -0.13 -6.58 -4.43
C SER A 8 -0.27 -6.30 -5.93
N CYS A 9 0.78 -6.55 -6.71
CA CYS A 9 0.73 -6.39 -8.16
C CYS A 9 -0.21 -7.40 -8.83
N MET A 10 -0.22 -8.66 -8.36
CA MET A 10 -1.19 -9.67 -8.80
C MET A 10 -2.63 -9.23 -8.50
N ALA A 11 -2.89 -8.68 -7.32
CA ALA A 11 -4.22 -8.21 -6.94
C ALA A 11 -4.68 -7.04 -7.82
N ILE A 12 -3.82 -6.06 -8.08
CA ILE A 12 -4.13 -4.94 -8.99
C ILE A 12 -4.43 -5.48 -10.39
N THR A 13 -3.58 -6.35 -10.91
CA THR A 13 -3.73 -6.89 -12.27
C THR A 13 -5.00 -7.73 -12.43
N ALA A 14 -5.33 -8.53 -11.42
CA ALA A 14 -6.46 -9.45 -11.47
C ALA A 14 -7.81 -8.77 -11.25
N LEU A 15 -7.86 -7.73 -10.41
CA LEU A 15 -9.11 -7.11 -9.96
C LEU A 15 -9.34 -5.71 -10.55
N ASP A 16 -8.34 -5.14 -11.23
CA ASP A 16 -8.37 -3.78 -11.78
C ASP A 16 -8.77 -2.68 -10.77
N ILE A 17 -8.40 -2.89 -9.51
CA ILE A 17 -8.66 -1.92 -8.43
C ILE A 17 -7.81 -0.65 -8.61
N ASP A 18 -8.30 0.47 -8.06
CA ASP A 18 -7.59 1.76 -8.08
C ASP A 18 -6.98 2.16 -6.72
N ALA A 19 -7.27 1.37 -5.68
CA ALA A 19 -6.79 1.62 -4.33
C ALA A 19 -6.67 0.34 -3.50
N ILE A 20 -5.79 0.37 -2.49
CA ILE A 20 -5.71 -0.66 -1.44
C ILE A 20 -5.72 0.02 -0.08
N ARG A 21 -6.74 -0.25 0.74
CA ARG A 21 -6.79 0.15 2.15
C ARG A 21 -6.05 -0.88 3.01
N ILE A 22 -5.08 -0.43 3.80
CA ILE A 22 -4.30 -1.27 4.71
C ILE A 22 -5.03 -1.37 6.05
N ASP A 23 -5.40 -2.60 6.41
CA ASP A 23 -5.97 -2.92 7.72
C ASP A 23 -4.91 -2.79 8.80
N LYS A 24 -5.28 -2.15 9.93
CA LYS A 24 -4.41 -1.95 11.09
C LYS A 24 -2.97 -1.57 10.71
N SER A 25 -2.81 -0.47 9.97
CA SER A 25 -1.52 -0.09 9.38
C SER A 25 -0.40 0.03 10.41
N THR A 26 -0.72 0.40 11.64
CA THR A 26 0.22 0.52 12.77
C THR A 26 0.82 -0.81 13.25
N GLN A 27 0.34 -1.96 12.75
CA GLN A 27 0.92 -3.29 13.07
C GLN A 27 2.03 -3.71 12.11
N VAL A 28 2.30 -2.93 11.06
CA VAL A 28 3.41 -3.12 10.13
C VAL A 28 4.43 -2.00 10.39
N THR A 29 5.72 -2.22 10.19
CA THR A 29 6.70 -1.13 10.37
C THR A 29 6.58 -0.08 9.27
N VAL A 30 6.81 1.20 9.60
CA VAL A 30 6.77 2.32 8.64
C VAL A 30 7.64 2.05 7.42
N ASP A 31 8.87 1.56 7.61
CA ASP A 31 9.80 1.27 6.52
C ASP A 31 9.26 0.18 5.57
N ALA A 32 8.70 -0.90 6.12
CA ALA A 32 8.15 -1.98 5.30
C ALA A 32 6.91 -1.52 4.50
N LEU A 33 6.07 -0.68 5.11
CA LEU A 33 4.94 -0.02 4.46
C LEU A 33 5.38 0.89 3.32
N ALA A 34 6.40 1.73 3.55
CA ALA A 34 6.94 2.62 2.53
C ALA A 34 7.51 1.84 1.34
N GLU A 35 8.28 0.78 1.60
CA GLU A 35 8.85 -0.10 0.57
C GLU A 35 7.74 -0.82 -0.23
N TRP A 36 6.72 -1.33 0.45
CA TRP A 36 5.60 -2.01 -0.18
C TRP A 36 4.72 -1.07 -0.99
N ALA A 37 4.37 0.11 -0.45
CA ALA A 37 3.52 1.10 -1.11
C ALA A 37 4.20 1.64 -2.38
N SER A 38 5.50 1.90 -2.33
CA SER A 38 6.29 2.35 -3.50
C SER A 38 6.27 1.29 -4.61
N SER A 39 6.48 0.02 -4.27
CA SER A 39 6.43 -1.08 -5.25
C SER A 39 5.03 -1.29 -5.82
N THR A 40 3.99 -1.12 -4.99
CA THR A 40 2.59 -1.29 -5.39
C THR A 40 2.16 -0.19 -6.36
N ARG A 41 2.51 1.07 -6.06
CA ARG A 41 2.27 2.20 -6.98
C ARG A 41 3.06 2.06 -8.28
N ALA A 42 4.28 1.52 -8.25
CA ALA A 42 5.05 1.25 -9.47
C ALA A 42 4.35 0.23 -10.39
N CYS A 43 3.79 -0.84 -9.83
CA CYS A 43 2.97 -1.80 -10.59
C CYS A 43 1.70 -1.13 -11.15
N ALA A 44 0.99 -0.35 -10.34
CA ALA A 44 -0.19 0.39 -10.77
C ALA A 44 0.12 1.36 -11.93
N ALA A 45 1.24 2.08 -11.85
CA ALA A 45 1.68 3.00 -12.90
C ALA A 45 1.99 2.29 -14.22
N ALA A 46 2.52 1.05 -14.18
CA ALA A 46 2.72 0.23 -15.38
C ALA A 46 1.39 -0.18 -16.05
N LEU A 47 0.27 -0.10 -15.32
CA LEU A 47 -1.09 -0.32 -15.81
C LEU A 47 -1.84 1.01 -16.05
N ASN A 48 -1.11 2.12 -16.24
CA ASN A 48 -1.64 3.48 -16.44
C ASN A 48 -2.47 4.06 -15.26
N LYS A 49 -2.36 3.49 -14.05
CA LYS A 49 -2.96 4.06 -12.83
C LYS A 49 -1.96 4.96 -12.10
N THR A 50 -1.86 6.22 -12.52
CA THR A 50 -0.85 7.19 -12.02
C THR A 50 -1.22 7.88 -10.70
N ASN A 51 -2.44 7.68 -10.20
CA ASN A 51 -2.98 8.25 -8.96
C ASN A 51 -3.48 7.17 -7.98
N PHE A 52 -2.86 5.99 -7.99
CA PHE A 52 -3.27 4.85 -7.16
C PHE A 52 -3.21 5.15 -5.65
N TYR A 53 -4.35 5.02 -4.97
CA TYR A 53 -4.50 5.45 -3.59
C TYR A 53 -4.23 4.33 -2.59
N ILE A 54 -3.49 4.62 -1.51
CA ILE A 54 -3.17 3.64 -0.46
C ILE A 54 -3.37 4.30 0.91
N PRO A 55 -4.58 4.21 1.49
CA PRO A 55 -4.83 4.64 2.87
C PRO A 55 -4.49 3.54 3.88
N GLY A 56 -4.04 3.93 5.07
CA GLY A 56 -3.86 3.04 6.22
C GLY A 56 -4.87 3.32 7.33
N GLU A 57 -5.33 2.28 8.01
CA GLU A 57 -6.12 2.43 9.23
C GLU A 57 -5.22 2.65 10.45
N VAL A 58 -5.28 3.85 11.00
CA VAL A 58 -4.57 4.22 12.22
C VAL A 58 -5.54 4.36 13.40
N THR A 59 -5.36 3.53 14.42
CA THR A 59 -6.13 3.57 15.68
C THR A 59 -5.28 3.91 16.90
N GLY A 60 -4.04 4.39 16.69
CA GLY A 60 -3.05 4.68 17.73
C GLY A 60 -2.96 6.15 18.19
N GLY A 61 -3.83 7.04 17.70
CA GLY A 61 -3.78 8.49 17.97
C GLY A 61 -2.85 9.27 17.03
N ASP A 62 -2.78 10.59 17.22
CA ASP A 62 -2.23 11.54 16.24
C ASP A 62 -0.75 11.34 15.92
N THR A 63 0.07 10.91 16.88
CA THR A 63 1.50 10.62 16.64
C THR A 63 1.65 9.53 15.57
N PHE A 64 0.91 8.43 15.68
CA PHE A 64 0.93 7.39 14.65
C PHE A 64 0.29 7.88 13.35
N GLY A 65 -0.75 8.72 13.42
CA GLY A 65 -1.38 9.32 12.23
C GLY A 65 -0.47 10.26 11.45
N SER A 66 0.55 10.84 12.10
CA SER A 66 1.54 11.68 11.43
C SER A 66 2.66 10.90 10.72
N LEU A 67 2.79 9.61 11.01
CA LEU A 67 3.87 8.74 10.52
C LEU A 67 3.41 7.74 9.44
N TYR A 68 2.17 7.25 9.56
CA TYR A 68 1.58 6.20 8.72
C TYR A 68 0.61 6.76 7.69
#